data_AF-A0A2E3R1D4-F1
#
_entry.id   AF-A0A2E3R1D4-F1
#
_cell.length_a   1.000
_cell.length_b   1.000
_cell.length_c   1.000
_cell.angle_alpha   90.00
_cell.angle_beta   90.00
_cell.angle_gamma   90.00
#
_symmetry.space_group_name_H-M   'P 1'
#
loop_
_entity.id
_entity.type
_entity.pdbx_description
1 polymer ?
#
loop_
_entity_poly.entity_id
_entity_poly.type
_entity_poly.pdbx_seq_one_letter_code
_entity_poly.pdbx_strand_id
1 'polypeptide(L)'
;MTAADIEHVIAPLVAEIARLREACEEQSRRFTLLQSCFRDVTLSKRDAAAYCDCSTRTLDRKVAAGVLAVVGGPTRRFTIEELDRAIRAGIFGSTRHSPSS
;
A
#
# COMPACT_ATOMS: atom_id res chain seq x y z
N MET A 1 8.41 19.24 -44.63
CA MET A 1 7.95 19.34 -43.23
C MET A 1 8.61 20.56 -42.62
N THR A 2 7.81 21.58 -42.33
CA THR A 2 8.23 22.86 -41.79
C THR A 2 8.16 22.85 -40.25
N ALA A 3 8.77 23.83 -39.59
CA ALA A 3 8.65 23.97 -38.14
C ALA A 3 7.19 24.08 -37.67
N ALA A 4 6.33 24.74 -38.46
CA ALA A 4 4.90 24.87 -38.20
C ALA A 4 4.14 23.52 -38.27
N ASP A 5 4.57 22.61 -39.15
CA ASP A 5 3.99 21.26 -39.24
C ASP A 5 4.34 20.41 -38.01
N ILE A 6 5.55 20.58 -37.46
CA ILE A 6 6.00 19.90 -36.25
C ILE A 6 5.25 20.44 -35.02
N GLU A 7 5.08 21.76 -34.92
CA GLU A 7 4.32 22.38 -33.83
C GLU A 7 2.85 21.93 -33.80
N HIS A 8 2.21 21.76 -34.97
CA HIS A 8 0.84 21.23 -35.06
C HIS A 8 0.69 19.81 -34.55
N VAL A 9 1.76 19.00 -34.58
CA VAL A 9 1.76 17.63 -34.03
C VAL A 9 2.11 17.63 -32.54
N ILE A 10 3.06 18.47 -32.11
CA ILE A 10 3.55 18.49 -30.73
C ILE A 10 2.56 19.18 -29.78
N ALA A 11 1.92 20.28 -30.19
CA ALA A 11 0.97 21.02 -29.35
C ALA A 11 -0.16 20.17 -28.75
N PRO A 12 -0.90 19.33 -29.53
CA PRO A 12 -1.93 18.47 -28.96
C PRO A 12 -1.36 17.38 -28.04
N LEU A 13 -0.16 16.87 -28.31
CA LEU A 13 0.50 15.89 -27.43
C LEU A 13 0.91 16.51 -26.09
N VAL A 14 1.42 17.75 -26.11
CA VAL A 14 1.76 18.49 -24.88
C VAL A 14 0.50 18.76 -24.05
N ALA A 15 -0.60 19.15 -24.69
CA ALA A 15 -1.89 19.34 -24.02
C ALA A 15 -2.40 18.03 -23.39
N GLU A 16 -2.28 16.91 -24.10
CA GLU A 16 -2.70 15.61 -23.57
C GLU A 16 -1.81 15.14 -22.41
N ILE A 17 -0.49 15.37 -22.48
CA ILE A 17 0.42 15.08 -21.36
C ILE A 17 0.04 15.91 -20.13
N ALA A 18 -0.29 17.19 -20.28
CA ALA A 18 -0.74 18.03 -19.18
C ALA A 18 -2.02 17.49 -18.55
N ARG A 19 -3.01 17.12 -19.38
CA ARG A 19 -4.26 16.50 -18.92
C ARG A 19 -4.02 15.19 -18.17
N LEU A 20 -3.14 14.33 -18.68
CA LEU A 20 -2.80 13.07 -18.04
C LEU A 20 -2.12 13.29 -16.68
N ARG A 21 -1.26 14.31 -16.57
CA ARG A 21 -0.66 14.69 -15.28
C ARG A 21 -1.70 15.12 -14.27
N GLU A 22 -2.63 16.00 -14.64
CA GLU A 22 -3.72 16.42 -13.75
C GLU A 22 -4.58 15.24 -13.29
N ALA A 23 -4.89 14.31 -14.20
CA ALA A 23 -5.62 13.09 -13.86
C ALA A 23 -4.83 12.20 -12.87
N CYS A 24 -3.53 12.04 -13.07
CA CYS A 24 -2.67 11.29 -12.16
C CYS A 24 -2.58 11.95 -10.77
N GLU A 25 -2.45 13.28 -10.71
CA GLU A 25 -2.43 14.02 -9.45
C GLU A 25 -3.75 13.88 -8.68
N GLU A 26 -4.88 13.96 -9.37
CA GLU A 26 -6.21 13.75 -8.77
C GLU A 26 -6.38 12.31 -8.26
N GLN A 27 -5.94 11.30 -9.01
CA GLN A 27 -5.95 9.92 -8.54
C GLN A 27 -5.04 9.74 -7.31
N SER A 28 -3.87 10.38 -7.29
CA SER A 28 -2.96 10.36 -6.13
C SER A 28 -3.60 11.00 -4.91
N ARG A 29 -4.35 12.11 -5.07
CA ARG A 29 -5.11 12.74 -3.98
C ARG A 29 -6.20 11.82 -3.44
N ARG A 30 -6.99 11.19 -4.33
CA ARG A 30 -8.04 10.24 -3.93
C ARG A 30 -7.45 9.05 -3.19
N PHE A 31 -6.34 8.51 -3.67
CA PHE A 31 -5.63 7.44 -2.99
C PHE A 31 -5.15 7.87 -1.59
N THR A 32 -4.56 9.06 -1.47
CA THR A 32 -4.13 9.63 -0.18
C THR A 32 -5.32 9.81 0.78
N LEU A 33 -6.45 10.31 0.27
CA LEU A 33 -7.67 10.49 1.05
C LEU A 33 -8.23 9.14 1.52
N LEU A 34 -8.26 8.13 0.65
CA LEU A 34 -8.64 6.77 1.03
C LEU A 34 -7.70 6.22 2.09
N GLN A 35 -6.38 6.36 1.92
CA GLN A 35 -5.41 5.95 2.94
C GLN A 35 -5.65 6.65 4.28
N SER A 36 -6.04 7.94 4.26
CA SER A 36 -6.39 8.66 5.48
C SER A 36 -7.63 8.10 6.17
N CYS A 37 -8.65 7.66 5.42
CA CYS A 37 -9.82 6.98 5.97
C CYS A 37 -9.48 5.63 6.63
N PHE A 38 -8.40 4.98 6.20
CA PHE A 38 -7.97 3.69 6.75
C PHE A 38 -6.85 3.78 7.78
N ARG A 39 -6.30 4.99 8.02
CA ARG A 39 -5.11 5.18 8.86
C ARG A 39 -5.34 4.79 10.33
N ASP A 40 -6.53 5.09 10.83
CA ASP A 40 -6.96 4.75 12.20
C ASP A 40 -7.71 3.41 12.28
N VAL A 41 -7.85 2.69 11.18
CA VAL A 41 -8.50 1.38 11.19
C VAL A 41 -7.56 0.39 11.84
N THR A 42 -7.93 -0.02 13.05
CA THR A 42 -7.20 -1.05 13.79
C THR A 42 -7.88 -2.40 13.65
N LEU A 43 -7.12 -3.41 13.26
CA LEU A 43 -7.56 -4.79 13.15
C LEU A 43 -7.34 -5.53 14.47
N SER A 44 -8.22 -6.50 14.76
CA SER A 44 -7.95 -7.48 15.81
C SER A 44 -6.74 -8.34 15.42
N LYS A 45 -6.13 -9.04 16.38
CA LYS A 45 -5.03 -9.98 16.07
C LYS A 45 -5.42 -11.04 15.02
N ARG A 46 -6.68 -11.49 15.03
CA ARG A 46 -7.17 -12.49 14.08
C ARG A 46 -7.29 -11.92 12.67
N ASP A 47 -7.85 -10.72 12.55
CA ASP A 47 -8.04 -10.06 11.26
C ASP A 47 -6.70 -9.62 10.68
N ALA A 48 -5.78 -9.13 11.53
CA ALA A 48 -4.42 -8.79 11.13
C ALA A 48 -3.65 -10.01 10.60
N ALA A 49 -3.84 -11.19 11.21
CA ALA A 49 -3.21 -12.43 10.77
C ALA A 49 -3.71 -12.85 9.39
N ALA A 50 -5.03 -12.76 9.17
CA ALA A 50 -5.64 -13.01 7.86
C ALA A 50 -5.17 -11.97 6.82
N TYR A 51 -5.10 -10.69 7.19
CA TYR A 51 -4.64 -9.61 6.32
C TYR A 51 -3.20 -9.82 5.83
N CYS A 52 -2.32 -10.33 6.71
CA CYS A 52 -0.91 -10.56 6.39
C CYS A 52 -0.62 -11.97 5.85
N ASP A 53 -1.65 -12.78 5.59
CA ASP A 53 -1.54 -14.19 5.22
C ASP A 53 -0.57 -14.99 6.11
N CYS A 54 -0.71 -14.83 7.43
CA CYS A 54 0.19 -15.47 8.38
C CYS A 54 -0.55 -15.97 9.63
N SER A 55 0.13 -16.79 10.44
CA SER A 55 -0.45 -17.25 11.71
C SER A 55 -0.46 -16.13 12.76
N THR A 56 -1.43 -16.16 13.68
CA THR A 56 -1.45 -15.25 14.85
C THR A 56 -0.19 -15.39 15.72
N ARG A 57 0.43 -16.57 15.73
CA ARG A 57 1.71 -16.82 16.39
C ARG A 57 2.87 -16.09 15.70
N THR A 58 2.83 -15.97 14.37
CA THR A 58 3.80 -15.18 13.60
C THR A 58 3.70 -13.71 13.99
N LEU A 59 2.48 -13.15 14.08
CA LEU A 59 2.28 -11.78 14.56
C LEU A 59 2.86 -11.59 15.97
N ASP A 60 2.50 -12.45 16.92
CA ASP A 60 2.99 -12.34 18.31
C ASP A 60 4.52 -12.38 18.38
N ARG A 61 5.18 -13.20 17.55
CA ARG A 61 6.65 -13.22 17.45
C ARG A 61 7.22 -11.93 16.89
N LYS A 62 6.60 -11.35 15.86
CA LYS A 62 7.07 -10.09 15.25
C LYS A 62 6.86 -8.89 16.18
N VAL A 63 5.77 -8.89 16.96
CA VAL A 63 5.54 -7.89 18.02
C VAL A 63 6.56 -8.04 19.14
N ALA A 64 6.79 -9.27 19.63
CA ALA A 64 7.78 -9.53 20.68
C ALA A 64 9.22 -9.19 20.26
N ALA A 65 9.54 -9.33 18.97
CA ALA A 65 10.82 -8.93 18.39
C ALA A 65 10.94 -7.42 18.11
N GLY A 66 9.91 -6.62 18.40
CA GLY A 66 9.89 -5.18 18.14
C GLY A 66 9.78 -4.80 16.65
N VAL A 67 9.44 -5.75 15.79
CA VAL A 67 9.34 -5.55 14.33
C VAL A 67 7.98 -4.97 13.94
N LEU A 68 6.93 -5.35 14.67
CA LEU A 68 5.58 -4.82 14.51
C LEU A 68 5.15 -4.01 15.74
N ALA A 69 4.61 -2.83 15.49
CA ALA A 69 3.93 -2.03 16.51
C ALA A 69 2.46 -2.48 16.69
N VAL A 70 1.96 -2.32 17.92
CA VAL A 70 0.55 -2.54 18.27
C VAL A 70 0.02 -1.38 19.10
N VAL A 71 -1.27 -1.12 18.98
CA VAL A 71 -2.00 -0.10 19.75
C VAL A 71 -3.07 -0.73 20.65
N GLY A 72 -3.63 0.01 21.59
CA GLY A 72 -4.78 -0.45 22.40
C GLY A 72 -4.44 -1.38 23.59
N GLY A 73 -3.20 -1.36 24.07
CA GLY A 73 -2.77 -2.01 25.31
C GLY A 73 -3.07 -3.52 25.35
N PRO A 74 -3.86 -4.03 26.33
CA PRO A 74 -4.06 -5.46 26.54
C PRO A 74 -4.80 -6.17 25.38
N THR A 75 -5.59 -5.44 24.59
CA THR A 75 -6.33 -6.03 23.45
C THR A 75 -5.50 -6.16 22.17
N ARG A 76 -4.29 -5.56 22.13
CA ARG A 76 -3.33 -5.57 21.00
C ARG A 76 -4.00 -5.48 19.63
N ARG A 77 -4.19 -4.26 19.14
CA ARG A 77 -4.73 -3.98 17.81
C ARG A 77 -3.62 -3.55 16.85
N PHE A 78 -3.81 -3.79 15.57
CA PHE A 78 -2.83 -3.55 14.53
C PHE A 78 -3.38 -2.52 13.56
N THR A 79 -2.67 -1.40 13.35
CA THR A 79 -3.10 -0.44 12.32
C THR A 79 -2.82 -1.02 10.94
N ILE A 80 -3.70 -0.75 9.98
CA ILE A 80 -3.48 -1.20 8.59
C ILE A 80 -2.15 -0.65 8.07
N GLU A 81 -1.83 0.63 8.32
CA GLU A 81 -0.57 1.27 7.92
C GLU A 81 0.67 0.48 8.35
N GLU A 82 0.68 -0.03 9.58
CA GLU A 82 1.80 -0.79 10.14
C GLU A 82 1.93 -2.17 9.49
N LEU A 83 0.81 -2.86 9.28
CA LEU A 83 0.80 -4.16 8.59
C LEU A 83 1.26 -4.01 7.15
N ASP A 84 0.80 -2.98 6.46
CA ASP A 84 1.19 -2.64 5.09
C ASP A 84 2.68 -2.35 4.96
N ARG A 85 3.23 -1.57 5.90
CA ARG A 85 4.67 -1.30 6.01
C ARG A 85 5.44 -2.61 6.16
N ALA A 86 4.96 -3.52 7.00
CA ALA A 86 5.61 -4.80 7.23
C ALA A 86 5.51 -5.75 6.02
N ILE A 87 4.37 -5.78 5.32
CA ILE A 87 4.19 -6.55 4.08
C ILE A 87 5.15 -6.05 2.99
N ARG A 88 5.21 -4.73 2.77
CA ARG A 88 6.13 -4.11 1.80
C ARG A 88 7.61 -4.36 2.14
N ALA A 89 7.94 -4.46 3.42
CA ALA A 89 9.27 -4.82 3.90
C ALA A 89 9.56 -6.35 3.86
N GLY A 90 8.60 -7.18 3.42
CA GLY A 90 8.77 -8.63 3.33
C GLY A 90 8.84 -9.35 4.68
N ILE A 91 8.38 -8.73 5.77
CA ILE A 91 8.56 -9.22 7.15
C ILE A 91 7.89 -10.58 7.40
N PHE A 92 6.75 -10.82 6.75
CA PHE A 92 5.97 -12.04 6.93
C PHE A 92 6.51 -13.22 6.12
N GLY A 93 7.36 -12.95 5.12
CA GLY A 93 7.86 -13.94 4.17
C GLY A 93 6.74 -14.46 3.28
N SER A 94 6.99 -14.60 1.98
CA SER A 94 6.07 -15.36 1.13
C SER A 94 6.07 -16.81 1.62
N THR A 95 4.97 -17.27 2.20
CA THR A 95 4.57 -18.67 2.09
C THR A 95 4.26 -18.97 0.61
N ARG A 96 5.27 -18.92 -0.26
CA ARG A 96 5.17 -19.63 -1.54
C ARG A 96 5.05 -21.09 -1.13
N HIS A 97 3.83 -21.61 -1.16
CA HIS A 97 3.60 -23.02 -1.31
C HIS A 97 4.46 -23.46 -2.50
N SER A 98 5.54 -24.17 -2.22
CA SER A 98 6.16 -24.99 -3.26
C SER A 98 5.07 -25.98 -3.66
N PRO A 99 4.61 -26.01 -4.92
CA PRO A 99 3.81 -27.14 -5.35
C PRO A 99 4.72 -28.36 -5.22
N SER A 100 4.42 -29.20 -4.22
CA SER A 100 5.03 -30.52 -4.11
C SER A 100 4.72 -31.28 -5.40
N SER A 101 5.78 -31.91 -5.91
CA SER A 101 5.89 -32.65 -7.17
C SER A 101 4.76 -33.63 -7.44
#